data_AF-A0A5C3LL79-F1
#
_entry.id   AF-A0A5C3LL79-F1
#
_cell.length_a   1.000
_cell.length_b   1.000
_cell.length_c   1.000
_cell.angle_alpha   90.00
_cell.angle_beta   90.00
_cell.angle_gamma   90.00
#
_symmetry.space_group_name_H-M   'P 1'
#
loop_
_entity.id
_entity.type
_entity.pdbx_description
1 polymer ?
#
loop_
_entity_poly.entity_id
_entity_poly.type
_entity_poly.pdbx_seq_one_letter_code
_entity_poly.pdbx_strand_id
1 'polypeptide(L)' 'LGGIGKTQIALKFLEDISSQYGYVFWVDATNEDTISASLKGISSISDAKKANVDGTPEAVLYWIASLTKE' A
#
# COMPACT_ATOMS: atom_id res chain seq x y z
N LEU A 1 0.02 2.44 24.50
CA LEU A 1 1.03 1.38 24.76
C LEU A 1 1.78 1.07 23.46
N GLY A 2 2.78 1.90 23.12
CA GLY A 2 3.54 1.77 21.87
C GLY A 2 4.83 0.99 22.09
N GLY A 3 4.76 -0.35 22.00
CA GLY A 3 5.96 -1.19 22.07
C GLY A 3 6.97 -0.89 20.95
N ILE A 4 8.24 -0.82 21.32
CA ILE A 4 9.40 -0.70 20.43
C ILE A 4 9.45 -1.96 19.52
N GLY A 5 9.73 -1.79 18.23
CA GLY A 5 10.03 -2.92 17.34
C GLY A 5 8.91 -3.41 16.42
N LYS A 6 7.65 -2.96 16.55
CA LYS A 6 6.54 -3.44 15.70
C LYS A 6 6.76 -3.14 14.21
N THR A 7 7.19 -1.92 13.91
CA THR A 7 7.53 -1.51 12.53
C THR A 7 8.70 -2.34 12.02
N GLN A 8 9.74 -2.56 12.84
CA GLN A 8 10.89 -3.37 12.47
C GLN A 8 10.52 -4.83 12.18
N ILE A 9 9.58 -5.43 12.93
CA ILE A 9 9.07 -6.78 12.65
C ILE A 9 8.31 -6.81 11.32
N ALA A 10 7.46 -5.83 11.05
CA ALA A 10 6.73 -5.74 9.77
C ALA A 10 7.68 -5.57 8.57
N LEU A 11 8.71 -4.75 8.71
CA LEU A 11 9.75 -4.58 7.70
C LEU A 11 10.55 -5.87 7.50
N LYS A 12 10.91 -6.56 8.59
CA LYS A 12 11.66 -7.82 8.48
C LYS A 12 10.84 -8.91 7.79
N PHE A 13 9.56 -9.01 8.13
CA PHE A 13 8.64 -9.90 7.43
C PHE A 13 8.58 -9.59 5.94
N LEU A 14 8.44 -8.31 5.57
CA LEU A 14 8.43 -7.88 4.17
C LEU A 14 9.70 -8.29 3.41
N GLU A 15 10.88 -8.11 4.01
CA GLU A 15 12.13 -8.58 3.40
C GLU A 15 12.07 -10.08 3.05
N ASP A 16 11.61 -10.89 4.00
CA ASP A 16 11.62 -12.35 3.90
C ASP A 16 10.57 -12.90 2.91
N ILE A 17 9.47 -12.17 2.70
CA ILE A 17 8.33 -12.58 1.86
C ILE A 17 8.20 -11.80 0.55
N SER A 18 9.02 -10.80 0.30
CA SER A 18 8.91 -9.88 -0.85
C SER A 18 8.80 -10.59 -2.21
N SER A 19 9.47 -11.73 -2.38
CA SER A 19 9.40 -12.52 -3.62
C SER A 19 8.10 -13.30 -3.83
N GLN A 20 7.23 -13.41 -2.81
CA GLN A 20 6.00 -14.20 -2.85
C GLN A 20 4.75 -13.36 -3.21
N TYR A 21 4.88 -12.04 -3.19
CA TYR A 21 3.79 -11.11 -3.44
C TYR A 21 4.17 -10.15 -4.58
N GLY A 22 3.35 -10.09 -5.63
CA GLY A 22 3.57 -9.15 -6.73
C GLY A 22 3.40 -7.69 -6.31
N TYR A 23 2.63 -7.43 -5.25
CA TYR A 23 2.33 -6.10 -4.75
C TYR A 23 2.34 -6.05 -3.22
N VAL A 24 3.02 -5.04 -2.68
CA VAL A 24 2.97 -4.68 -1.26
C VAL A 24 2.79 -3.17 -1.15
N PHE A 25 1.81 -2.75 -0.36
CA PHE A 25 1.47 -1.34 -0.15
C PHE A 25 1.63 -0.96 1.32
N TRP A 26 2.16 0.23 1.57
CA TRP A 26 2.26 0.80 2.91
C TRP A 26 1.17 1.87 3.10
N VAL A 27 0.40 1.76 4.19
CA VAL A 27 -0.65 2.72 4.54
C VAL A 27 -0.43 3.22 5.97
N ASP A 28 -0.32 4.54 6.12
CA ASP A 28 -0.32 5.18 7.43
C ASP A 28 -1.76 5.32 7.94
N ALA A 29 -2.12 4.41 8.86
CA ALA A 29 -3.45 4.34 9.47
C ALA A 29 -3.61 5.21 10.74
N THR A 30 -2.78 6.25 10.93
CA THR A 30 -2.86 7.13 12.10
C THR A 30 -4.22 7.84 12.21
N ASN A 31 -4.76 8.35 11.10
CA ASN A 31 -6.10 8.93 11.01
C ASN A 31 -6.62 8.88 9.55
N GLU A 32 -7.83 9.39 9.32
CA GLU A 32 -8.47 9.38 8.00
C GLU A 32 -7.67 10.16 6.94
N ASP A 33 -7.08 11.30 7.32
CA ASP A 33 -6.27 12.12 6.41
C ASP A 33 -4.99 11.40 5.99
N THR A 34 -4.31 10.71 6.93
CA THR A 34 -3.10 9.94 6.63
C THR A 34 -3.41 8.70 5.79
N ILE A 35 -4.58 8.07 5.98
CA ILE A 35 -5.05 6.97 5.12
C ILE A 35 -5.26 7.49 3.71
N SER A 36 -6.01 8.58 3.55
CA SER A 36 -6.31 9.20 2.25
C SER A 36 -5.03 9.63 1.53
N ALA A 37 -4.11 10.28 2.24
CA ALA A 37 -2.81 10.67 1.69
C ALA A 37 -1.96 9.46 1.25
N SER A 38 -1.97 8.37 2.02
CA SER A 38 -1.27 7.13 1.68
C SER A 38 -1.84 6.49 0.41
N LEU A 39 -3.18 6.38 0.31
CA LEU A 39 -3.86 5.84 -0.87
C LEU A 39 -3.58 6.69 -2.11
N LYS A 40 -3.66 8.03 -1.99
CA LYS A 40 -3.26 8.94 -3.07
C LYS A 40 -1.78 8.78 -3.47
N GLY A 41 -0.90 8.50 -2.50
CA GLY A 41 0.50 8.16 -2.79
C GLY A 41 0.63 6.89 -3.63
N ILE A 42 -0.19 5.86 -3.37
CA ILE A 42 -0.21 4.62 -4.14
C ILE A 42 -0.60 4.87 -5.61
N SER A 43 -1.52 5.78 -5.93
CA SER A 43 -1.85 6.10 -7.33
C SER A 43 -0.66 6.65 -8.13
N SER A 44 0.39 7.11 -7.45
CA SER A 44 1.58 7.69 -8.07
C SER A 44 2.66 6.67 -8.48
N ILE A 45 2.50 5.39 -8.13
CA ILE A 45 3.45 4.33 -8.54
C ILE A 45 3.28 3.99 -10.02
N SER A 46 4.31 3.38 -10.61
CA SER A 46 4.39 3.14 -12.05
C SER A 46 3.19 2.35 -12.60
N ASP A 47 2.77 1.28 -11.91
CA ASP A 47 1.70 0.42 -12.42
C ASP A 47 0.31 1.05 -12.27
N ALA A 48 0.05 1.76 -11.17
CA ALA A 48 -1.18 2.54 -11.00
C ALA A 48 -1.28 3.67 -12.04
N LYS A 49 -0.16 4.35 -12.34
CA LYS A 49 -0.10 5.36 -13.41
C LYS A 49 -0.38 4.77 -14.79
N LYS A 50 0.20 3.61 -15.12
CA LYS A 50 -0.08 2.91 -16.39
C LYS A 50 -1.57 2.53 -16.52
N ALA A 51 -2.20 2.16 -15.40
CA ALA A 51 -3.62 1.86 -15.33
C ALA A 51 -4.53 3.10 -15.27
N ASN A 52 -3.97 4.32 -15.33
CA ASN A 52 -4.69 5.59 -15.22
C ASN A 52 -5.57 5.68 -13.96
N VAL A 53 -5.07 5.18 -12.83
CA VAL A 53 -5.78 5.22 -11.55
C VAL A 53 -5.84 6.65 -11.04
N ASP A 54 -7.04 7.11 -10.71
CA ASP A 54 -7.25 8.41 -10.09
C ASP A 54 -6.68 8.44 -8.64
N GLY A 55 -6.36 9.63 -8.14
CA GLY A 55 -5.80 9.82 -6.79
C GLY A 55 -6.82 9.76 -5.65
N THR A 56 -8.08 9.41 -5.92
CA THR A 56 -9.11 9.23 -4.90
C THR A 56 -8.94 7.89 -4.17
N PRO A 57 -9.23 7.82 -2.86
CA PRO A 57 -9.18 6.58 -2.09
C PRO A 57 -9.94 5.41 -2.74
N GLU A 58 -11.14 5.67 -3.25
CA GLU A 58 -12.03 4.66 -3.84
C GLU A 58 -11.43 4.07 -5.12
N ALA A 59 -10.91 4.92 -6.01
CA ALA A 59 -10.28 4.47 -7.25
C ALA A 59 -9.05 3.61 -6.97
N VAL A 60 -8.24 4.01 -5.99
CA VAL A 60 -7.05 3.26 -5.56
C VAL A 60 -7.43 1.91 -4.96
N LEU A 61 -8.43 1.87 -4.08
CA LEU A 61 -8.89 0.61 -3.48
C LEU A 61 -9.51 -0.33 -4.51
N TYR A 62 -10.30 0.20 -5.46
CA TYR A 62 -10.84 -0.59 -6.57
C TYR A 62 -9.72 -1.17 -7.45
N TRP A 63 -8.70 -0.37 -7.74
CA TRP A 63 -7.53 -0.83 -8.48
C TRP A 63 -6.80 -1.94 -7.73
N ILE A 64 -6.49 -1.77 -6.44
CA ILE A 64 -5.85 -2.81 -5.61
C ILE A 64 -6.67 -4.10 -5.61
N ALA A 65 -8.00 -4.00 -5.48
CA ALA A 65 -8.90 -5.15 -5.50
C ALA A 65 -8.93 -5.87 -6.86
N SER A 66 -8.61 -5.17 -7.95
CA SER A 66 -8.53 -5.74 -9.30
C SER A 66 -7.19 -6.41 -9.61
N LEU A 67 -6.17 -6.26 -8.75
CA LEU A 67 -4.86 -6.88 -8.95
C LEU A 67 -4.96 -8.39 -8.74
N THR A 68 -4.74 -9.16 -9.80
CA THR A 68 -4.58 -10.62 -9.73
C THR A 68 -3.12 -10.99 -9.63
N LYS A 69 -2.82 -12.13 -8.98
CA LYS A 69 -1.51 -12.78 -9.19
C LYS A 69 -1.50 -13.31 -10.62
N GLU A 70 -0.48 -12.94 -11.40
CA GLU A 70 -0.12 -13.71 -12.60
C GLU A 70 0.30 -15.13 -12.21
#